data_AF-B4F819-F1
#
_entry.id   AF-B4F819-F1
#
_cell.length_a   1.000
_cell.length_b   1.000
_cell.length_c   1.000
_cell.angle_alpha   90.00
_cell.angle_beta   90.00
_cell.angle_gamma   90.00
#
_symmetry.space_group_name_H-M   'P 1'
#
loop_
_entity.id
_entity.type
_entity.pdbx_description
1 polymer ?
#
loop_
_entity_poly.entity_id
_entity_poly.type
_entity_poly.pdbx_seq_one_letter_code
_entity_poly.pdbx_strand_id
1 'polypeptide(L)'
;MDPYERAVFLEKDDTMARAHLLAANDGATELSDLIEEHYVCFVYVNGTLYELDGMKDGPIKHGPCSSISLLQDVVPVIKAIMCNIPNSINFNLMVLSRKEK
;
A
#
# COMPACT_ATOMS: atom_id res chain seq x y z
N MET A 1 -20.09 -7.46 1.37
CA MET A 1 -18.68 -7.42 0.97
C MET A 1 -17.82 -7.11 2.17
N ASP A 2 -17.61 -8.14 2.98
CA ASP A 2 -16.52 -8.24 3.94
C ASP A 2 -15.15 -8.31 3.20
N PRO A 3 -14.01 -8.28 3.91
CA PRO A 3 -12.69 -8.32 3.28
C PRO A 3 -12.44 -9.57 2.41
N TYR A 4 -12.92 -10.73 2.82
CA TYR A 4 -12.73 -11.98 2.08
C TYR A 4 -13.59 -11.99 0.81
N GLU A 5 -14.86 -11.57 0.90
CA GLU A 5 -15.73 -11.40 -0.25
C GLU A 5 -15.15 -10.42 -1.28
N ARG A 6 -14.45 -9.36 -0.84
CA ARG A 6 -13.74 -8.43 -1.73
C ARG A 6 -12.58 -9.09 -2.45
N ALA A 7 -11.79 -9.92 -1.76
CA ALA A 7 -10.69 -10.65 -2.37
C ALA A 7 -11.19 -11.65 -3.42
N VAL A 8 -12.23 -12.43 -3.10
CA VAL A 8 -12.86 -13.37 -4.06
C VAL A 8 -13.48 -12.65 -5.25
N PHE A 9 -14.03 -11.45 -5.04
CA PHE A 9 -14.52 -10.62 -6.14
C PHE A 9 -13.37 -10.15 -7.04
N LEU A 10 -12.29 -9.63 -6.45
CA LEU A 10 -11.11 -9.14 -7.19
C LEU A 10 -10.42 -10.26 -7.99
N GLU A 11 -10.33 -11.47 -7.44
CA GLU A 11 -9.76 -12.66 -8.11
C GLU A 11 -10.48 -12.99 -9.42
N LYS A 12 -11.77 -12.67 -9.51
CA LYS A 12 -12.62 -12.96 -10.67
C LYS A 12 -12.83 -11.76 -11.60
N ASP A 13 -12.19 -10.63 -11.32
CA ASP A 13 -12.35 -9.40 -12.11
C ASP A 13 -11.31 -9.35 -13.25
N ASP A 14 -11.72 -9.83 -14.42
CA ASP A 14 -10.89 -9.80 -15.63
C ASP A 14 -10.49 -8.38 -16.06
N THR A 15 -11.31 -7.37 -15.73
CA THR A 15 -11.02 -5.97 -16.10
C THR A 15 -9.85 -5.46 -15.28
N MET A 16 -9.88 -5.70 -13.97
CA MET A 16 -8.78 -5.36 -13.06
C MET A 16 -7.52 -6.18 -13.37
N ALA A 17 -7.64 -7.49 -13.62
CA ALA A 17 -6.51 -8.34 -13.97
C ALA A 17 -5.82 -7.84 -15.24
N ARG A 18 -6.59 -7.49 -16.29
CA ARG A 18 -6.04 -6.94 -17.54
C ARG A 18 -5.39 -5.57 -17.33
N ALA A 19 -6.02 -4.68 -16.58
CA ALA A 19 -5.45 -3.36 -16.28
C ALA A 19 -4.13 -3.49 -15.50
N HIS A 20 -4.07 -4.40 -14.52
CA HIS A 20 -2.86 -4.69 -13.75
C HIS A 20 -1.75 -5.26 -14.65
N LEU A 21 -2.06 -6.22 -15.51
CA LEU A 21 -1.09 -6.79 -16.45
C LEU A 21 -0.51 -5.73 -17.39
N LEU A 22 -1.35 -4.84 -17.94
CA LEU A 22 -0.88 -3.75 -18.79
C LEU A 22 0.05 -2.80 -18.04
N ALA A 23 -0.31 -2.41 -16.82
CA ALA A 23 0.52 -1.54 -15.99
C ALA A 23 1.86 -2.20 -15.61
N ALA A 24 1.85 -3.51 -15.33
CA ALA A 24 3.07 -4.27 -15.03
C ALA A 24 4.04 -4.31 -16.22
N ASN A 25 3.54 -4.36 -17.46
CA ASN A 25 4.36 -4.37 -18.68
C ASN A 25 4.82 -2.98 -19.15
N ASP A 26 4.26 -1.88 -18.61
CA ASP A 26 4.60 -0.51 -19.02
C ASP A 26 5.78 0.08 -18.21
N GLY A 27 6.32 -0.69 -17.27
CA GLY A 27 7.47 -0.31 -16.46
C GLY A 27 8.79 -0.27 -17.26
N ALA A 28 9.78 0.44 -16.72
CA ALA A 28 11.12 0.51 -17.34
C ALA A 28 11.99 -0.74 -17.12
N THR A 29 11.48 -1.73 -16.39
CA THR A 29 12.18 -2.95 -15.99
C THR A 29 11.42 -4.19 -16.45
N GLU A 30 12.14 -5.26 -16.76
CA GLU A 30 11.55 -6.55 -17.12
C GLU A 30 10.78 -7.18 -15.95
N LEU A 31 9.77 -7.98 -16.28
CA LEU A 31 9.02 -8.74 -15.28
C LEU A 31 9.89 -9.86 -14.69
N SER A 32 9.78 -10.06 -13.38
CA SER A 32 10.46 -11.10 -12.63
C SER A 32 9.45 -11.89 -11.80
N ASP A 33 9.57 -13.22 -11.84
CA ASP A 33 8.78 -14.10 -10.97
C ASP A 33 9.36 -14.19 -9.54
N LEU A 34 10.58 -13.69 -9.34
CA LEU A 34 11.15 -13.49 -8.00
C LEU A 34 10.60 -12.17 -7.44
N ILE A 35 9.75 -12.26 -6.43
CA ILE A 35 9.10 -11.13 -5.75
C ILE A 35 9.57 -11.11 -4.31
N GLU A 36 10.34 -10.08 -3.94
CA GLU A 36 10.84 -9.88 -2.57
C GLU A 36 10.15 -8.68 -1.88
N GLU A 37 9.52 -7.80 -2.66
CA GLU A 37 8.87 -6.59 -2.20
C GLU A 37 7.36 -6.74 -2.00
N HIS A 38 6.81 -5.94 -1.08
CA HIS A 38 5.38 -5.93 -0.76
C HIS A 38 4.85 -4.50 -0.67
N TYR A 39 3.66 -4.28 -1.19
CA TYR A 39 2.98 -2.98 -1.11
C TYR A 39 1.97 -2.96 0.04
N VAL A 40 2.06 -1.93 0.88
CA VAL A 40 1.06 -1.59 1.90
C VAL A 40 0.57 -0.15 1.69
N CYS A 41 -0.64 0.15 2.14
CA CYS A 41 -1.24 1.48 1.98
C CYS A 41 -1.55 2.12 3.33
N PHE A 42 -1.15 3.38 3.51
CA PHE A 42 -1.48 4.16 4.70
C PHE A 42 -2.58 5.18 4.38
N VAL A 43 -3.63 5.18 5.19
CA VAL A 43 -4.81 6.03 4.98
C VAL A 43 -5.26 6.70 6.27
N TYR A 44 -5.77 7.92 6.12
CA TYR A 44 -6.53 8.61 7.17
C TYR A 44 -8.01 8.24 7.03
N VAL A 45 -8.61 7.72 8.11
CA VAL A 45 -10.05 7.46 8.20
C VAL A 45 -10.54 7.87 9.58
N ASN A 46 -11.51 8.79 9.64
CA ASN A 46 -12.22 9.21 10.86
C ASN A 46 -11.30 9.52 12.05
N GLY A 47 -10.31 10.39 11.86
CA GLY A 47 -9.40 10.80 12.94
C GLY A 47 -8.25 9.82 13.21
N THR A 48 -8.12 8.73 12.44
CA THR A 48 -7.17 7.65 12.72
C THR A 48 -6.31 7.31 11.50
N LEU A 49 -5.02 7.06 11.73
CA LEU A 49 -4.10 6.48 10.75
C LEU A 49 -4.25 4.96 10.74
N TYR A 50 -4.52 4.42 9.56
CA TYR A 50 -4.60 3.00 9.30
C TYR A 50 -3.54 2.56 8.30
N GLU A 51 -2.98 1.38 8.53
CA GLU A 51 -2.25 0.61 7.53
C GLU A 51 -3.17 -0.48 6.98
N LEU A 52 -3.24 -0.57 5.66
CA LEU A 52 -3.97 -1.58 4.90
C LEU A 52 -2.95 -2.49 4.24
N ASP A 53 -2.85 -3.70 4.78
CA ASP A 53 -2.00 -4.78 4.27
C ASP A 53 -2.88 -6.01 4.02
N GLY A 54 -2.95 -6.43 2.75
CA GLY A 54 -3.77 -7.58 2.33
C GLY A 54 -3.29 -8.93 2.89
N MET A 55 -2.09 -9.00 3.46
CA MET A 55 -1.57 -10.20 4.14
C MET A 55 -1.96 -10.27 5.62
N LYS A 56 -2.66 -9.27 6.16
CA LYS A 56 -3.10 -9.22 7.56
C LYS A 56 -4.60 -9.51 7.67
N ASP A 57 -5.02 -9.93 8.86
CA ASP A 57 -6.43 -10.24 9.15
C ASP A 57 -7.36 -9.01 9.07
N GLY A 58 -6.78 -7.80 9.07
CA GLY A 58 -7.53 -6.56 8.91
C GLY A 58 -6.64 -5.31 9.06
N PRO A 59 -7.26 -4.11 9.02
CA PRO A 59 -6.55 -2.84 9.13
C PRO A 59 -5.80 -2.70 10.46
N ILE A 60 -4.55 -2.24 10.40
CA ILE A 60 -3.74 -1.96 11.60
C ILE A 60 -3.92 -0.49 11.98
N LYS A 61 -4.22 -0.24 13.26
CA LYS A 61 -4.40 1.11 13.81
C LYS A 61 -3.09 1.65 14.35
N HIS A 62 -2.67 2.82 13.87
CA HIS A 62 -1.43 3.48 14.30
C HIS A 62 -1.65 4.69 15.23
N GLY A 63 -2.90 5.17 15.35
CA GLY A 63 -3.27 6.24 16.29
C GLY A 63 -3.92 7.46 15.62
N PRO A 64 -4.05 8.57 16.35
CA PRO A 64 -4.68 9.79 15.83
C PRO A 64 -3.97 10.35 14.60
N CYS A 65 -4.74 10.85 13.64
CA CYS A 65 -4.24 11.43 12.40
C CYS A 65 -5.27 12.43 11.86
N SER A 66 -4.85 13.31 10.95
CA SER A 66 -5.74 14.16 10.16
C SER A 66 -5.42 14.07 8.66
N SER A 67 -6.32 14.58 7.83
CA SER A 67 -6.06 14.69 6.39
C SER A 67 -4.91 15.64 6.04
N ILE A 68 -4.56 16.57 6.94
CA ILE A 68 -3.49 17.54 6.75
C ILE A 68 -2.15 16.95 7.22
N SER A 69 -2.16 16.18 8.31
CA SER A 69 -0.96 15.62 8.95
C SER A 69 -0.60 14.22 8.49
N LEU A 70 -1.40 13.58 7.62
CA LEU A 70 -1.20 12.20 7.16
C LEU A 70 0.26 11.89 6.76
N LEU A 71 0.89 12.78 5.98
CA LEU A 71 2.26 12.58 5.54
C LEU A 71 3.27 12.63 6.68
N GLN A 72 3.07 13.46 7.69
CA GLN A 72 3.94 13.54 8.87
C GLN A 72 3.68 12.39 9.83
N ASP A 73 2.41 12.04 10.05
CA ASP A 73 1.98 11.03 11.01
C ASP A 73 2.40 9.61 10.57
N VAL A 74 2.53 9.36 9.27
CA VAL A 74 2.98 8.06 8.73
C VAL A 74 4.49 7.84 8.82
N VAL A 75 5.31 8.90 8.86
CA VAL A 75 6.78 8.80 8.93
C VAL A 75 7.29 7.90 10.05
N PRO A 76 6.88 8.06 11.33
CA PRO A 76 7.37 7.20 12.40
C PRO A 76 7.02 5.72 12.18
N VAL A 77 5.87 5.42 11.57
CA VAL A 77 5.45 4.05 11.25
C VAL A 77 6.36 3.45 10.17
N ILE A 78 6.58 4.17 9.07
CA ILE A 78 7.46 3.73 7.98
C ILE A 78 8.89 3.52 8.50
N LYS A 79 9.41 4.45 9.32
CA LYS A 79 10.74 4.30 9.93
C LYS A 79 10.84 3.03 10.78
N ALA A 80 9.81 2.71 11.56
CA ALA A 80 9.78 1.48 12.35
C ALA A 80 9.80 0.23 11.47
N ILE A 81 9.05 0.22 10.35
CA ILE A 81 9.08 -0.86 9.37
C ILE A 81 10.48 -1.02 8.77
N MET A 82 11.11 0.08 8.35
CA MET A 82 12.47 0.05 7.81
C MET A 82 13.49 -0.49 8.83
N CYS A 83 13.37 -0.11 10.11
CA CYS A 83 14.23 -0.63 11.17
C CYS A 83 14.06 -2.15 11.42
N ASN A 84 12.88 -2.71 11.13
CA ASN A 84 12.61 -4.14 11.29
C ASN A 84 13.18 -5.00 10.16
N ILE A 85 13.67 -4.39 9.07
CA ILE A 85 14.31 -5.08 7.95
C ILE A 85 15.76 -4.59 7.85
N PRO A 86 16.63 -5.03 8.78
CA PRO A 86 17.99 -4.53 8.87
C PRO A 86 18.76 -4.84 7.58
N ASN A 87 19.61 -3.90 7.16
CA ASN A 87 20.47 -3.99 5.97
C ASN A 87 19.74 -3.96 4.61
N SER A 88 18.41 -3.75 4.58
CA SER A 88 17.71 -3.47 3.33
C SER A 88 17.77 -1.98 2.98
N ILE A 89 17.90 -1.68 1.69
CA ILE A 89 17.68 -0.35 1.11
C ILE A 89 16.49 -0.34 0.13
N ASN A 90 15.82 -1.50 -0.04
CA ASN A 90 14.77 -1.72 -1.03
C ASN A 90 13.43 -1.20 -0.48
N PHE A 91 13.32 0.12 -0.38
CA PHE A 91 12.10 0.81 0.03
C PHE A 91 11.73 1.86 -1.00
N ASN A 92 10.44 1.93 -1.31
CA ASN A 92 9.86 2.99 -2.12
C ASN A 92 8.62 3.55 -1.41
N LEU A 93 8.39 4.84 -1.53
CA LEU A 93 7.20 5.50 -1.03
C LEU A 93 6.58 6.34 -2.15
N MET A 94 5.31 6.09 -2.43
CA MET A 94 4.51 6.89 -3.35
C MET A 94 3.38 7.58 -2.59
N VAL A 95 3.07 8.81 -3.00
CA VAL A 95 2.00 9.61 -2.41
C VAL A 95 0.94 9.90 -3.47
N LEU A 96 -0.31 9.56 -3.17
CA LEU A 96 -1.46 10.01 -3.97
C LEU A 96 -1.81 11.44 -3.56
N SER A 97 -1.35 12.42 -4.34
CA SER A 97 -1.61 13.84 -4.12
C SER A 97 -2.58 14.41 -5.15
N ARG A 98 -3.20 15.55 -4.82
CA ARG A 98 -3.90 16.36 -5.83
C ARG A 98 -2.85 16.94 -6.78
N LYS A 99 -3.14 16.89 -8.07
CA LYS A 99 -2.31 17.56 -9.08
C LYS A 99 -2.21 19.05 -8.73
N GLU A 100 -0.99 19.58 -8.71
CA GLU A 100 -0.77 21.02 -8.61
C GLU A 100 -1.42 21.73 -9.81
N LYS A 101 -2.06 22.86 -9.56
CA LYS A 101 -2.72 23.65 -10.60
C LYS A 101 -1.71 24.40 -11.45
#